data_AF-A0A0B2NT91-F1
#
_entry.id   AF-A0A0B2NT91-F1
#
_cell.length_a   1.000
_cell.length_b   1.000
_cell.length_c   1.000
_cell.angle_alpha   90.00
_cell.angle_beta   90.00
_cell.angle_gamma   90.00
#
_symmetry.space_group_name_H-M   'P 1'
#
loop_
_entity.id
_entity.type
_entity.pdbx_description
1 polymer ?
#
loop_
_entity_poly.entity_id
_entity_poly.type
_entity_poly.pdbx_seq_one_letter_code
_entity_poly.pdbx_strand_id
1 'polypeptide(L)'
;MKDFDEPGSLAPTGLHLGDTKYMVIQGEPGAVIRGKKGAGGATVKKTNQALVIGIYEEPLTPGQCNMIVERLGDYLVELGL
;
A
#
# COMPACT_ATOMS: atom_id res chain seq x y z
N MET A 1 2.72 10.68 -4.34
CA MET A 1 1.71 10.25 -3.36
C MET A 1 2.06 10.91 -2.04
N LYS A 2 1.36 12.00 -1.65
CA LYS A 2 1.76 12.83 -0.51
C LYS A 2 1.70 12.12 0.84
N ASP A 3 0.91 11.06 0.94
CA ASP A 3 0.65 10.34 2.19
C ASP A 3 1.89 9.69 2.83
N PHE A 4 2.92 9.40 2.04
CA PHE A 4 4.19 8.95 2.61
C PHE A 4 4.95 10.08 3.31
N ASP A 5 4.82 11.31 2.83
CA ASP A 5 5.51 12.46 3.39
C ASP A 5 4.64 13.16 4.46
N GLU A 6 3.31 13.06 4.33
CA GLU A 6 2.27 13.59 5.21
C GLU A 6 1.25 12.48 5.55
N PRO A 7 1.54 11.60 6.54
CA PRO A 7 0.66 10.49 6.90
C PRO A 7 -0.77 10.93 7.21
N GLY A 8 -1.75 10.33 6.52
CA GLY A 8 -3.18 10.62 6.72
C GLY A 8 -3.78 11.61 5.72
N SER A 9 -2.97 12.23 4.85
CA SER A 9 -3.44 13.09 3.74
C SER A 9 -4.47 12.41 2.81
N LEU A 10 -4.40 11.08 2.66
CA LEU A 10 -5.34 10.29 1.85
C LEU A 10 -6.56 9.79 2.63
N ALA A 11 -6.60 9.90 3.95
CA ALA A 11 -7.73 9.42 4.75
C ALA A 11 -9.08 10.08 4.37
N PRO A 12 -9.16 11.40 4.07
CA PRO A 12 -10.42 12.05 3.69
C PRO A 12 -10.88 11.69 2.26
N THR A 13 -9.94 11.51 1.33
CA THR A 13 -10.24 11.35 -0.10
C THR A 13 -10.29 9.89 -0.55
N GLY A 14 -9.52 9.02 0.11
CA GLY A 14 -9.33 7.60 -0.23
C GLY A 14 -8.13 7.37 -1.15
N LEU A 15 -7.58 6.16 -1.08
CA LEU A 15 -6.54 5.70 -2.01
C LEU A 15 -7.20 5.34 -3.35
N HIS A 16 -6.81 6.02 -4.43
CA HIS A 16 -7.29 5.70 -5.77
C HIS A 16 -6.21 4.98 -6.56
N LEU A 17 -6.54 3.79 -7.07
CA LEU A 17 -5.71 3.03 -8.01
C LEU A 17 -6.55 2.81 -9.28
N GLY A 18 -6.20 3.52 -10.35
CA GLY A 18 -7.09 3.66 -11.52
C GLY A 18 -8.43 4.26 -11.13
N ASP A 19 -9.52 3.68 -11.64
CA ASP A 19 -10.90 4.12 -11.33
C ASP A 19 -11.42 3.55 -9.99
N THR A 20 -10.60 2.82 -9.25
CA THR A 20 -11.01 2.18 -8.00
C THR A 20 -10.59 2.97 -6.78
N LYS A 21 -11.58 3.36 -5.96
CA LYS A 21 -11.39 3.94 -4.63
C LYS A 21 -11.30 2.87 -3.55
N TYR A 22 -10.27 2.96 -2.72
CA TYR A 22 -10.06 2.16 -1.51
C TYR A 22 -10.15 3.07 -0.28
N MET A 23 -10.78 2.57 0.79
CA MET A 23 -10.74 3.20 2.10
C MET A 23 -9.34 3.00 2.69
N VAL A 24 -8.67 4.09 3.08
CA VAL A 24 -7.37 4.02 3.73
C VAL A 24 -7.54 3.39 5.11
N ILE A 25 -6.71 2.39 5.42
CA ILE A 25 -6.61 1.74 6.73
C ILE A 25 -5.19 1.90 7.26
N GLN A 26 -4.96 1.46 8.50
CA GLN A 26 -3.67 1.61 9.16
C GLN A 26 -2.52 0.97 8.35
N GLY A 27 -1.62 1.82 7.90
CA GLY A 27 -0.35 1.47 7.26
C GLY A 27 0.85 1.68 8.20
N GLU A 28 2.01 1.91 7.61
CA GLU A 28 3.23 2.32 8.30
C GLU A 28 3.62 3.73 7.82
N PRO A 29 3.67 4.74 8.72
CA PRO A 29 4.03 6.10 8.34
C PRO A 29 5.35 6.15 7.56
N GLY A 30 5.33 6.80 6.39
CA GLY A 30 6.51 6.92 5.53
C GLY A 30 6.88 5.69 4.70
N ALA A 31 6.31 4.52 4.97
CA ALA A 31 6.73 3.27 4.34
C ALA A 31 5.60 2.52 3.62
N VAL A 32 4.42 2.38 4.25
CA VAL A 32 3.34 1.52 3.75
C VAL A 32 1.99 2.22 3.83
N ILE A 33 1.24 2.19 2.73
CA ILE A 33 -0.17 2.60 2.69
C ILE A 33 -1.01 1.38 2.41
N ARG A 34 -2.10 1.21 3.15
CA ARG A 34 -3.02 0.09 3.00
C ARG A 34 -4.43 0.60 2.68
N GLY A 35 -5.08 -0.03 1.73
CA GLY A 35 -6.43 0.28 1.28
C GLY A 35 -7.34 -0.94 1.37
N LYS A 36 -8.61 -0.72 1.71
CA LYS A 36 -9.65 -1.75 1.74
C LYS A 36 -10.80 -1.39 0.81
N LYS A 37 -11.33 -2.38 0.08
CA LYS A 37 -12.54 -2.27 -0.75
C LYS A 37 -13.35 -3.55 -0.63
N GLY A 38 -14.42 -3.51 0.17
CA GLY A 38 -15.23 -4.70 0.44
C GLY A 38 -14.37 -5.81 1.06
N ALA A 39 -14.34 -6.98 0.41
CA ALA A 39 -13.51 -8.11 0.82
C ALA A 39 -12.07 -8.06 0.27
N GLY A 40 -11.81 -7.25 -0.75
CA GLY A 40 -10.48 -7.03 -1.30
C GLY A 40 -9.78 -5.78 -0.74
N GLY A 41 -8.63 -5.48 -1.30
CA GLY A 41 -7.86 -4.30 -0.92
C GLY A 41 -6.57 -4.14 -1.71
N ALA A 42 -5.72 -3.25 -1.22
CA ALA A 42 -4.42 -3.00 -1.80
C ALA A 42 -3.39 -2.64 -0.73
N THR A 43 -2.13 -2.97 -1.00
CA THR A 43 -0.97 -2.56 -0.20
C THR A 43 0.01 -1.85 -1.12
N VAL A 44 0.48 -0.67 -0.71
CA VAL A 44 1.47 0.12 -1.42
C VAL A 44 2.68 0.32 -0.52
N LYS A 45 3.83 -0.22 -0.90
CA LYS A 45 5.11 -0.05 -0.21
C LYS A 45 5.99 0.92 -1.00
N LYS A 46 6.47 1.97 -0.32
CA LYS A 46 7.46 2.91 -0.86
C LYS A 46 8.86 2.30 -0.78
N THR A 47 9.61 2.38 -1.88
CA THR A 47 11.06 2.16 -1.93
C THR A 47 11.77 3.49 -2.14
N ASN A 48 13.08 3.50 -2.35
CA ASN A 48 13.81 4.76 -2.58
C ASN A 48 13.44 5.39 -3.93
N GLN A 49 13.14 4.57 -4.95
CA GLN A 49 12.94 4.99 -6.34
C GLN A 49 11.62 4.51 -6.95
N ALA A 50 10.89 3.60 -6.28
CA ALA A 50 9.69 2.96 -6.82
C ALA A 50 8.57 2.80 -5.78
N LEU A 51 7.42 2.36 -6.28
CA LEU A 51 6.27 1.93 -5.48
C LEU A 51 5.96 0.48 -5.83
N VAL A 52 5.93 -0.40 -4.83
CA VAL A 52 5.43 -1.76 -4.99
C VAL A 52 3.96 -1.76 -4.62
N ILE A 53 3.10 -2.14 -5.58
CA ILE A 53 1.65 -2.15 -5.41
C ILE A 53 1.16 -3.59 -5.53
N GLY A 54 0.53 -4.11 -4.48
CA GLY A 54 -0.24 -5.34 -4.53
C GLY A 54 -1.72 -5.05 -4.38
N ILE A 55 -2.54 -5.67 -5.22
CA ILE A 55 -4.00 -5.64 -5.14
C ILE A 55 -4.46 -7.07 -4.89
N TYR A 56 -5.38 -7.27 -3.95
CA TYR A 56 -5.90 -8.58 -3.61
C TYR A 56 -7.43 -8.59 -3.58
N GLU A 57 -7.97 -9.77 -3.85
CA GLU A 57 -9.38 -10.12 -3.76
C GLU A 57 -9.49 -11.48 -3.05
N GLU A 58 -10.70 -11.89 -2.66
CA GLU A 58 -10.91 -13.21 -2.07
C GLU A 58 -10.44 -14.33 -3.02
N PRO A 59 -9.81 -15.40 -2.50
CA PRO A 59 -9.68 -15.76 -1.08
C PRO A 59 -8.41 -15.21 -0.39
N LEU A 60 -7.66 -14.30 -1.02
CA LEU A 60 -6.45 -13.74 -0.41
C LEU A 60 -6.81 -12.78 0.73
N THR A 61 -6.11 -12.95 1.85
CA THR A 61 -6.27 -12.10 3.02
C THR A 61 -5.38 -10.85 2.95
N PRO A 62 -5.74 -9.76 3.66
CA PRO A 62 -4.91 -8.55 3.74
C PRO A 62 -3.48 -8.84 4.22
N GLY A 63 -3.33 -9.75 5.20
CA GLY A 63 -2.03 -10.12 5.75
C GLY A 63 -1.10 -10.79 4.74
N GLN A 64 -1.66 -11.62 3.86
CA GLN A 64 -0.88 -12.26 2.78
C GLN A 64 -0.38 -11.23 1.76
N CYS A 65 -1.24 -10.28 1.37
CA CYS A 65 -0.83 -9.20 0.46
C CYS A 65 0.27 -8.34 1.08
N ASN A 66 0.10 -7.92 2.34
CA ASN A 66 1.10 -7.16 3.08
C ASN A 66 2.46 -7.86 3.08
N MET A 67 2.49 -9.14 3.48
CA MET A 67 3.73 -9.91 3.55
C MET A 67 4.49 -9.94 2.21
N ILE A 68 3.78 -10.12 1.09
CA ILE A 68 4.42 -10.23 -0.23
C ILE A 68 4.95 -8.87 -0.68
N VAL A 69 4.12 -7.83 -0.60
CA VAL A 69 4.44 -6.47 -1.07
C VAL A 69 5.56 -5.85 -0.24
N GLU A 70 5.47 -5.96 1.08
CA GLU A 70 6.42 -5.35 2.00
C GLU A 70 7.79 -6.04 1.90
N ARG A 71 7.84 -7.39 1.86
CA ARG A 71 9.11 -8.12 1.68
C ARG A 71 9.82 -7.78 0.37
N LEU A 72 9.08 -7.67 -0.73
CA LEU A 72 9.66 -7.28 -2.00
C LEU A 72 10.18 -5.83 -1.94
N GLY A 73 9.42 -4.91 -1.35
CA GLY A 73 9.86 -3.53 -1.21
C GLY A 73 11.07 -3.36 -0.29
N ASP A 74 11.12 -4.09 0.82
CA ASP A 74 12.29 -4.10 1.72
C ASP A 74 13.54 -4.61 0.98
N TYR A 75 13.41 -5.68 0.21
CA TYR A 75 14.51 -6.19 -0.62
C TYR A 75 14.99 -5.15 -1.65
N LEU A 76 14.07 -4.43 -2.30
CA LEU A 76 14.44 -3.36 -3.23
C LEU A 76 15.16 -2.21 -2.51
N VAL A 77 14.69 -1.83 -1.32
CA VAL A 77 15.34 -0.79 -0.49
C VAL A 77 16.76 -1.19 -0.10
N GLU A 78 16.97 -2.45 0.29
CA GLU A 78 18.29 -3.00 0.62
C GLU A 78 19.26 -2.94 -0.58
N LEU A 79 18.75 -3.08 -1.80
CA LEU A 79 19.53 -2.92 -3.03
C LEU A 79 19.78 -1.45 -3.43
N GLY A 80 19.26 -0.49 -2.67
CA GLY A 80 19.35 0.95 -2.97
C GLY A 80 18.33 1.45 -4.00
N LEU A 81 17.30 0.65 -4.28
CA LEU A 81 16.19 0.98 -5.18
C LEU A 81 14.96 1.48 -4.41
#